data_AF-A0A6G1BLA0-F1
#
_entry.id   AF-A0A6G1BLA0-F1
#
_cell.length_a   1.000
_cell.length_b   1.000
_cell.length_c   1.000
_cell.angle_alpha   90.00
_cell.angle_beta   90.00
_cell.angle_gamma   90.00
#
_symmetry.space_group_name_H-M   'P 1'
#
loop_
_entity.id
_entity.type
_entity.pdbx_description
1 polymer ?
#
loop_
_entity_poly.entity_id
_entity_poly.type
_entity_poly.pdbx_seq_one_letter_code
_entity_poly.pdbx_strand_id
1 'polypeptide(L)'
;MGTEVSAQAGKWSHGKTIPVKNVQALAANTAELTPAAIERYIRPERSSDIVLDGSSDSIPVINLGRLLDLETSEEEAAKLKFACEDWGFFQDQLNVELTTKNQSFLQKEIDKTTNLHPNFSGS
;
A
#
# COMPACT_ATOMS: atom_id res chain seq x y z
N MET A 1 37.94 40.05 -27.14
CA MET A 1 36.61 40.16 -26.50
C MET A 1 36.09 38.73 -26.42
N GLY A 2 36.49 38.00 -25.38
CA GLY A 2 36.15 36.58 -25.21
C GLY A 2 34.85 36.50 -24.44
N THR A 3 33.83 35.89 -25.03
CA THR A 3 32.58 35.54 -24.35
C THR A 3 32.79 34.20 -23.66
N GLU A 4 33.03 34.25 -22.34
CA GLU A 4 32.95 33.09 -21.46
C GLU A 4 31.49 32.66 -21.35
N VAL A 5 31.14 31.54 -21.99
CA VAL A 5 29.89 30.84 -21.74
C VAL A 5 30.06 30.08 -20.42
N SER A 6 29.63 30.71 -19.32
CA SER A 6 29.58 30.08 -18.00
C SER A 6 28.56 28.94 -18.04
N ALA A 7 29.05 27.70 -18.05
CA ALA A 7 28.23 26.52 -17.91
C ALA A 7 27.56 26.55 -16.54
N GLN A 8 26.27 26.88 -16.51
CA GLN A 8 25.44 26.76 -15.32
C GLN A 8 25.31 25.27 -14.99
N ALA A 9 26.19 24.76 -14.13
CA ALA A 9 26.06 23.43 -13.55
C ALA A 9 24.71 23.40 -12.82
N GLY A 10 23.75 22.64 -13.38
CA GLY A 10 22.52 22.32 -12.70
C GLY A 10 22.85 21.65 -11.37
N LYS A 11 22.75 22.41 -10.28
CA LYS A 11 22.79 21.85 -8.93
C LYS A 11 21.53 21.01 -8.81
N TRP A 12 21.61 19.73 -9.13
CA TRP A 12 20.66 18.77 -8.58
C TRP A 12 20.85 18.86 -7.07
N SER A 13 19.96 19.57 -6.40
CA SER A 13 19.90 19.56 -4.95
C SER A 13 19.65 18.11 -4.57
N HIS A 14 20.72 17.43 -4.15
CA HIS A 14 20.69 16.08 -3.57
C HIS A 14 19.43 15.99 -2.71
N GLY A 15 18.55 15.04 -3.05
CA GLY A 15 17.25 14.88 -2.40
C GLY A 15 17.44 14.98 -0.89
N LYS A 16 16.88 16.01 -0.26
CA LYS A 16 16.90 16.14 1.18
C LYS A 16 16.19 14.89 1.70
N THR A 17 16.92 13.96 2.31
CA THR A 17 16.31 12.91 3.11
C THR A 17 15.54 13.62 4.22
N ILE A 18 14.22 13.72 4.07
CA ILE A 18 13.37 14.29 5.10
C ILE A 18 13.16 13.19 6.14
N PRO A 19 13.62 13.36 7.39
CA PRO A 19 13.35 12.38 8.43
C PRO A 19 11.83 12.27 8.64
N VAL A 20 11.28 11.09 8.35
CA VAL A 20 9.86 10.80 8.57
C VAL A 20 9.71 10.27 9.99
N LYS A 21 9.16 11.11 10.88
CA LYS A 21 8.72 10.67 12.21
C LYS A 21 7.83 9.43 12.11
N ASN A 22 7.95 8.54 13.09
CA ASN A 22 7.08 7.37 13.21
C ASN A 22 5.61 7.81 13.32
N VAL A 23 4.78 7.36 12.37
CA VAL A 23 3.36 7.76 12.28
C VAL A 23 2.50 7.14 13.38
N GLN A 24 2.87 5.98 13.91
CA GLN A 24 2.17 5.31 15.00
C GLN A 24 2.34 6.07 16.31
N ALA A 25 3.55 6.54 16.61
CA ALA A 25 3.83 7.43 17.75
C ALA A 25 3.10 8.77 17.61
N LEU A 26 3.08 9.34 16.40
CA LEU A 26 2.34 10.57 16.09
C LEU A 26 0.82 10.41 16.29
N ALA A 27 0.26 9.26 15.90
CA ALA A 27 -1.17 8.97 16.08
C ALA A 27 -1.53 8.71 17.56
N ALA A 28 -0.63 8.10 18.33
CA ALA A 28 -0.83 7.84 19.75
C ALA A 28 -0.76 9.12 20.62
N ASN A 29 0.02 10.12 20.19
CA ASN A 29 0.17 11.38 20.91
C ASN A 29 -0.60 12.53 20.24
N THR A 30 -1.83 12.75 20.68
CA THR A 30 -2.70 13.81 20.16
C THR A 30 -2.14 15.23 20.36
N ALA A 31 -1.24 15.43 21.33
CA ALA A 31 -0.57 16.71 21.55
C ALA A 31 0.51 17.02 20.50
N GLU A 32 1.04 16.01 19.80
CA GLU A 32 2.04 16.17 18.73
C GLU A 32 1.42 16.39 17.34
N LEU A 33 0.10 16.25 17.21
CA LEU A 33 -0.68 16.50 15.99
C LEU A 33 -0.81 18.01 15.67
N THR A 34 0.33 18.69 15.59
CA THR A 34 0.40 20.09 15.18
C THR A 34 0.16 20.23 13.67
N PRO A 35 -0.37 21.37 13.18
CA PRO A 35 -0.59 21.60 11.75
C PRO A 35 0.64 21.30 10.88
N ALA A 36 1.83 21.70 11.33
CA ALA A 36 3.09 21.44 10.63
C ALA A 36 3.48 19.95 10.58
N ALA A 37 3.06 19.13 11.56
CA ALA A 37 3.32 17.69 11.58
C ALA A 37 2.39 16.92 10.63
N ILE A 38 1.16 17.39 10.45
CA ILE A 38 0.12 16.72 9.66
C ILE A 38 0.03 17.22 8.21
N GLU A 39 0.48 18.44 7.92
CA GLU A 39 0.40 19.09 6.60
C GLU A 39 0.90 18.18 5.46
N ARG A 40 2.00 17.46 5.68
CA ARG A 40 2.60 16.53 4.71
C ARG A 40 1.80 15.24 4.46
N TYR A 41 0.83 14.92 5.32
CA TYR A 41 -0.07 13.77 5.16
C TYR A 41 -1.43 14.18 4.59
N ILE A 42 -1.73 15.48 4.57
CA ILE A 42 -2.93 16.01 3.94
C ILE A 42 -2.74 15.94 2.44
N ARG A 43 -3.67 15.28 1.76
CA ARG A 43 -3.68 15.17 0.32
C ARG A 43 -4.81 16.04 -0.24
N PRO A 44 -4.55 17.32 -0.55
CA PRO A 44 -5.59 18.26 -0.96
C PRO A 44 -6.32 17.82 -2.23
N GLU A 45 -5.63 17.09 -3.11
CA GLU A 45 -6.19 16.56 -4.37
C GLU A 45 -7.26 15.47 -4.19
N ARG A 46 -7.40 14.86 -3.00
CA ARG A 46 -8.36 13.75 -2.75
C ARG A 46 -9.54 14.12 -1.86
N SER A 47 -9.72 15.40 -1.57
CA SER A 47 -10.80 15.88 -0.70
C SER A 47 -12.21 15.69 -1.28
N SER A 48 -12.33 15.35 -2.57
CA SER A 48 -13.59 15.09 -3.29
C SER A 48 -13.86 13.62 -3.66
N ASP A 49 -12.87 12.72 -3.55
CA ASP A 49 -12.87 11.50 -4.39
C ASP A 49 -13.28 10.21 -3.68
N ILE A 50 -13.70 10.28 -2.41
CA ILE A 50 -14.10 9.07 -1.67
C ILE A 50 -15.54 9.20 -1.19
N VAL A 51 -16.45 9.15 -2.15
CA VAL A 51 -17.77 8.57 -1.90
C VAL A 51 -17.63 7.11 -2.29
N LEU A 52 -17.44 6.21 -1.31
CA LEU A 52 -17.76 4.80 -1.54
C LEU A 52 -19.27 4.74 -1.71
N ASP A 53 -19.70 4.94 -2.95
CA ASP A 53 -20.96 4.47 -3.44
C ASP A 53 -21.03 2.96 -3.11
N GLY A 54 -22.08 2.55 -2.40
CA GLY A 54 -22.35 1.13 -2.11
C GLY A 54 -22.60 0.28 -3.36
N SER A 55 -22.56 0.89 -4.55
CA SER A 55 -22.52 0.23 -5.87
C SER A 55 -21.10 -0.03 -6.38
N SER A 56 -20.07 0.00 -5.52
CA SER A 56 -18.74 -0.47 -5.91
C SER A 56 -18.88 -1.89 -6.42
N ASP A 57 -18.53 -2.10 -7.69
CA ASP A 57 -18.40 -3.45 -8.24
C ASP A 57 -17.54 -4.27 -7.25
N SER A 58 -17.92 -5.51 -6.98
CA SER A 58 -17.19 -6.34 -6.02
C SER A 58 -15.92 -6.88 -6.68
N ILE A 59 -14.80 -6.84 -5.96
CA ILE A 59 -13.51 -7.39 -6.41
C ILE A 59 -13.72 -8.85 -6.90
N PRO A 60 -13.26 -9.21 -8.11
CA PRO A 60 -13.41 -10.55 -8.64
C PRO A 60 -12.71 -11.58 -7.76
N VAL A 61 -13.41 -12.67 -7.47
CA VAL A 61 -12.88 -13.81 -6.71
C VAL A 61 -12.67 -14.99 -7.65
N ILE A 62 -11.43 -15.46 -7.77
CA ILE A 62 -11.03 -16.54 -8.66
C ILE A 62 -10.77 -17.81 -7.85
N ASN A 63 -11.45 -18.89 -8.21
CA ASN A 63 -11.17 -20.18 -7.60
C ASN A 63 -10.14 -20.94 -8.43
N LEU A 64 -8.87 -20.83 -8.02
CA LEU A 64 -7.77 -21.51 -8.70
C LEU A 64 -7.88 -23.04 -8.65
N GLY A 65 -8.59 -23.61 -7.67
CA GLY A 65 -8.88 -25.05 -7.64
C GLY A 65 -9.82 -25.48 -8.77
N ARG A 66 -10.87 -24.69 -9.02
CA ARG A 66 -11.80 -24.88 -10.15
C ARG A 66 -11.15 -24.57 -11.50
N LEU A 67 -10.18 -23.65 -11.55
CA LEU A 67 -9.42 -23.37 -12.77
C LEU A 67 -8.63 -24.60 -13.26
N LEU A 68 -8.17 -25.45 -12.33
CA LEU A 68 -7.44 -26.69 -12.62
C LEU A 68 -8.35 -27.89 -12.89
N ASP A 69 -9.66 -27.75 -12.68
CA ASP A 69 -10.65 -28.79 -12.88
C ASP A 69 -11.23 -28.73 -14.30
N LEU A 70 -11.27 -29.88 -14.99
CA LEU A 70 -11.66 -29.97 -16.41
C LEU A 70 -13.10 -29.50 -16.67
N GLU A 71 -14.00 -29.66 -15.71
CA GLU A 71 -15.42 -29.28 -15.88
C GLU A 71 -15.66 -27.79 -15.64
N THR A 72 -14.81 -27.14 -14.83
CA THR A 72 -15.01 -25.75 -14.40
C THR A 72 -13.92 -24.78 -14.85
N SER A 73 -12.89 -25.28 -15.57
CA SER A 73 -11.74 -24.51 -16.03
C SER A 73 -12.13 -23.35 -16.94
N GLU A 74 -13.03 -23.55 -17.91
CA GLU A 74 -13.40 -22.50 -18.87
C GLU A 74 -14.14 -21.34 -18.19
N GLU A 75 -15.06 -21.64 -17.28
CA GLU A 75 -15.80 -20.62 -16.52
C GLU A 75 -14.87 -19.79 -15.63
N GLU A 76 -13.95 -20.43 -14.91
CA GLU A 76 -13.01 -19.72 -14.03
C GLU A 76 -11.91 -19.00 -14.82
N ALA A 77 -11.49 -19.53 -15.97
CA ALA A 77 -10.56 -18.86 -16.86
C ALA A 77 -11.17 -17.58 -17.44
N ALA A 78 -12.47 -17.59 -17.77
CA ALA A 78 -13.18 -16.40 -18.21
C ALA A 78 -13.23 -15.32 -17.11
N LYS A 79 -13.50 -15.72 -15.86
CA LYS A 79 -13.44 -14.81 -14.71
C LYS A 79 -12.04 -14.24 -14.46
N LEU A 80 -11.01 -15.09 -14.58
CA LEU A 80 -9.63 -14.67 -14.42
C LEU A 80 -9.25 -13.65 -15.50
N LYS A 81 -9.64 -13.90 -16.75
CA LYS A 81 -9.42 -12.96 -17.85
C LYS A 81 -10.11 -11.61 -17.59
N PHE A 82 -11.40 -11.64 -17.23
CA PHE A 82 -12.15 -10.43 -16.86
C PHE A 82 -11.46 -9.67 -15.73
N ALA A 83 -11.00 -10.37 -14.69
CA ALA A 83 -10.31 -9.72 -13.59
C ALA A 83 -8.96 -9.10 -14.01
N CYS A 84 -8.23 -9.72 -14.94
CA CYS A 84 -6.99 -9.15 -15.46
C CYS A 84 -7.23 -7.93 -16.37
N GLU A 85 -8.28 -7.94 -17.17
CA GLU A 85 -8.57 -6.90 -18.18
C GLU A 85 -9.30 -5.70 -17.57
N ASP A 86 -10.36 -5.94 -16.81
CA ASP A 86 -11.24 -4.88 -16.30
C ASP A 86 -10.83 -4.38 -14.92
N TRP A 87 -10.25 -5.24 -14.09
CA TRP A 87 -9.86 -4.90 -12.71
C TRP A 87 -8.36 -4.68 -12.54
N GLY A 88 -7.54 -5.49 -13.21
CA GLY A 88 -6.10 -5.59 -12.95
C GLY A 88 -5.75 -6.25 -11.62
N PHE A 89 -6.73 -6.69 -10.83
CA PHE A 89 -6.55 -7.40 -9.57
C PHE A 89 -7.73 -8.34 -9.25
N PHE A 90 -7.47 -9.37 -8.44
CA PHE A 90 -8.46 -10.33 -7.98
C PHE A 90 -8.07 -10.95 -6.64
N GLN A 91 -9.03 -11.61 -5.98
CA GLN A 91 -8.81 -12.42 -4.79
C GLN A 91 -8.83 -13.90 -5.15
N ASP A 92 -7.88 -14.69 -4.66
CA ASP A 92 -7.87 -16.13 -4.84
C ASP A 92 -8.61 -16.88 -3.72
N GLN A 93 -9.40 -17.88 -4.08
CA GLN A 93 -10.06 -18.82 -3.15
C GLN A 93 -9.34 -20.18 -3.15
N LEU A 94 -8.07 -20.19 -2.72
CA LEU A 94 -7.33 -21.44 -2.57
C LEU A 94 -7.49 -22.01 -1.14
N ASN A 95 -8.10 -23.19 -1.01
CA ASN A 95 -8.30 -23.84 0.30
C ASN A 95 -7.06 -24.66 0.71
N VAL A 96 -5.93 -24.00 0.95
CA VAL A 96 -4.73 -24.65 1.49
C VAL A 96 -4.69 -24.42 3.00
N GLU A 97 -4.92 -25.49 3.77
CA GLU A 97 -4.91 -25.50 5.23
C GLU A 97 -3.58 -25.01 5.84
N LEU A 98 -2.49 -25.04 5.04
CA LEU A 98 -1.18 -24.49 5.38
C LEU A 98 -1.13 -22.94 5.26
N THR A 99 -1.95 -22.32 4.42
CA THR A 99 -2.00 -20.86 4.24
C THR A 99 -2.58 -20.20 5.48
N THR A 100 -3.64 -20.76 6.09
CA THR A 100 -4.34 -20.14 7.22
C THR A 100 -3.49 -20.08 8.49
N LYS A 101 -2.76 -21.16 8.82
CA LYS A 101 -1.86 -21.17 9.99
C LYS A 101 -0.68 -20.23 9.80
N ASN A 102 -0.06 -20.24 8.63
CA ASN A 102 1.03 -19.32 8.29
C ASN A 102 0.56 -17.86 8.30
N GLN A 103 -0.64 -17.56 7.80
CA GLN A 103 -1.19 -16.20 7.83
C GLN A 103 -1.41 -15.71 9.27
N SER A 104 -2.02 -16.52 10.14
CA SER A 104 -2.22 -16.12 11.54
C SER A 104 -0.91 -15.89 12.29
N PHE A 105 0.12 -16.71 12.01
CA PHE A 105 1.44 -16.57 12.60
C PHE A 105 2.15 -15.31 12.08
N LEU A 106 2.13 -15.08 10.76
CA LEU A 106 2.74 -13.90 10.15
C LEU A 106 2.04 -12.63 10.62
N GLN A 107 0.70 -12.61 10.67
CA GLN A 107 -0.04 -11.47 11.19
C GLN A 107 0.33 -11.22 12.66
N LYS A 108 0.39 -12.26 13.49
CA LYS A 108 0.81 -12.14 14.89
C LYS A 108 2.23 -11.60 15.04
N GLU A 109 3.18 -12.01 14.20
CA GLU A 109 4.56 -11.51 14.26
C GLU A 109 4.66 -10.07 13.73
N ILE A 110 3.88 -9.70 12.72
CA ILE A 110 3.74 -8.31 12.25
C ILE A 110 3.16 -7.44 13.36
N ASP A 111 2.08 -7.87 13.99
CA ASP A 111 1.45 -7.14 15.10
C ASP A 111 2.44 -7.02 16.26
N LYS A 112 3.18 -8.08 16.57
CA LYS A 112 4.20 -8.06 17.60
C LYS A 112 5.30 -7.06 17.27
N THR A 113 5.84 -7.05 16.05
CA THR A 113 6.93 -6.15 15.65
C THR A 113 6.50 -4.69 15.53
N THR A 114 5.29 -4.44 15.06
CA THR A 114 4.72 -3.09 14.93
C THR A 114 4.25 -2.50 16.26
N ASN A 115 3.81 -3.33 17.23
CA ASN A 115 3.40 -2.87 18.55
C ASN A 115 4.53 -2.84 19.60
N LEU A 116 5.79 -3.11 19.22
CA LEU A 116 6.92 -2.87 20.12
C LEU A 116 7.01 -1.37 20.43
N HIS A 117 7.10 -1.03 21.71
CA HIS A 117 7.37 0.32 22.17
C HIS A 117 8.62 0.86 21.45
N PRO A 118 8.58 2.07 20.86
CA PRO A 118 9.73 2.61 20.16
C PRO A 118 10.84 2.91 21.17
N ASN A 119 11.70 1.92 21.43
CA ASN A 119 12.98 2.10 22.10
C ASN A 119 13.95 2.78 21.12
N PHE A 120 13.60 3.98 20.66
CA PHE A 120 14.57 4.90 20.07
C PHE A 120 15.24 5.65 21.21
N SER A 121 16.14 4.97 21.93
CA SER A 121 17.19 5.65 22.70
C SER A 121 18.22 6.15 21.70
N GLY A 122 17.93 7.28 21.07
CA GLY A 122 18.97 8.05 20.39
C GLY A 122 19.86 8.70 21.44
N SER A 123 21.10 8.21 21.56
CA SER A 123 22.21 8.96 22.15
C SER A 123 22.75 9.97 21.15
#